data_AF-A0A5D3BQR5-F1
#
_entry.id   AF-A0A5D3BQR5-F1
#
_cell.length_a   1.000
_cell.length_b   1.000
_cell.length_c   1.000
_cell.angle_alpha   90.00
_cell.angle_beta   90.00
_cell.angle_gamma   90.00
#
_symmetry.space_group_name_H-M   'P 1'
#
loop_
_entity.id
_entity.type
_entity.pdbx_description
1 polymer ?
#
loop_
_entity_poly.entity_id
_entity_poly.type
_entity_poly.pdbx_seq_one_letter_code
_entity_poly.pdbx_strand_id
1 'polypeptide(L)'
;MEYANNQLKVIAEEPNLQRQDERSSRAEVVRQLQEVPELSTRDRVRLMWKIMRNIDDMKAFLEVPNKLKLDYCMGILKDNA
;
A
#
# COMPACT_ATOMS: atom_id res chain seq x y z
N MET A 1 12.73 -15.93 -33.52
CA MET A 1 11.27 -15.90 -33.23
C MET A 1 10.98 -16.06 -31.75
N GLU A 2 11.60 -17.03 -31.07
CA GLU A 2 11.37 -17.31 -29.65
C GLU A 2 11.63 -16.11 -28.71
N TYR A 3 12.71 -15.35 -28.96
CA TYR A 3 13.02 -14.12 -28.21
C TYR A 3 11.93 -13.05 -28.30
N ALA A 4 11.41 -12.79 -29.50
CA ALA A 4 10.33 -11.82 -29.71
C ALA A 4 9.01 -12.28 -29.06
N ASN A 5 8.72 -13.59 -29.10
CA ASN A 5 7.54 -14.15 -28.46
C ASN A 5 7.62 -14.06 -26.93
N ASN A 6 8.81 -14.26 -26.36
CA ASN A 6 9.05 -14.09 -24.93
C ASN A 6 8.89 -12.63 -24.48
N GLN A 7 9.34 -11.65 -25.27
CA GLN A 7 9.12 -10.23 -24.97
C GLN A 7 7.63 -9.86 -24.98
N LEU A 8 6.88 -10.34 -25.98
CA LEU A 8 5.44 -10.10 -26.05
C LEU A 8 4.68 -10.70 -24.86
N LYS A 9 5.11 -11.88 -24.39
CA LYS A 9 4.55 -12.52 -23.19
C LYS A 9 4.78 -11.67 -21.94
N VAL A 10 5.99 -11.16 -21.73
CA VAL A 10 6.32 -10.26 -20.60
C VAL A 10 5.45 -9.00 -20.63
N ILE A 11 5.30 -8.36 -21.79
CA ILE A 11 4.47 -7.15 -21.95
C ILE A 11 2.99 -7.44 -21.63
N ALA A 12 2.49 -8.63 -21.99
CA ALA A 12 1.11 -9.03 -21.69
C ALA A 12 0.89 -9.36 -20.20
N GLU A 13 1.91 -9.89 -19.52
CA GLU A 13 1.82 -10.34 -18.13
C GLU A 13 2.09 -9.24 -17.10
N GLU A 14 2.98 -8.29 -17.41
CA GLU A 14 3.41 -7.21 -16.51
C GLU A 14 2.24 -6.38 -15.93
N PRO A 15 1.22 -5.96 -16.71
CA PRO A 15 0.08 -5.22 -16.16
C PRO A 15 -0.78 -6.05 -15.21
N ASN A 16 -0.81 -7.38 -15.36
CA ASN A 16 -1.55 -8.26 -14.46
C ASN A 16 -0.79 -8.45 -13.14
N LEU A 17 0.54 -8.61 -13.21
CA LEU A 17 1.40 -8.72 -12.03
C LEU A 17 1.37 -7.44 -11.19
N GLN A 18 1.45 -6.27 -11.82
CA GLN A 18 1.33 -4.97 -11.11
C GLN A 18 -0.02 -4.84 -10.40
N ARG A 19 -1.12 -5.19 -11.08
CA ARG A 19 -2.47 -5.16 -10.48
C ARG A 19 -2.62 -6.13 -9.30
N GLN A 20 -1.94 -7.27 -9.33
CA GLN A 20 -1.92 -8.21 -8.22
C GLN A 20 -1.08 -7.66 -7.05
N ASP A 21 0.08 -7.09 -7.32
CA ASP A 21 0.94 -6.45 -6.31
C ASP A 21 0.21 -5.31 -5.59
N GLU A 22 -0.49 -4.45 -6.33
CA GLU A 22 -1.30 -3.37 -5.75
C GLU A 22 -2.43 -3.90 -4.86
N ARG A 23 -3.12 -4.95 -5.27
CA ARG A 23 -4.20 -5.56 -4.47
C ARG A 23 -3.66 -6.17 -3.19
N SER A 24 -2.53 -6.88 -3.27
CA SER A 24 -1.86 -7.47 -2.12
C SER A 24 -1.40 -6.37 -1.15
N SER A 25 -0.77 -5.31 -1.68
CA SER A 25 -0.34 -4.15 -0.90
C SER A 25 -1.51 -3.47 -0.19
N ARG A 26 -2.64 -3.26 -0.88
CA ARG A 26 -3.86 -2.69 -0.26
C ARG A 26 -4.35 -3.56 0.89
N ALA A 27 -4.50 -4.87 0.68
CA ALA A 27 -4.99 -5.78 1.71
C ALA A 27 -4.10 -5.76 2.95
N GLU A 28 -2.78 -5.75 2.77
CA GLU A 28 -1.82 -5.72 3.86
C GLU A 28 -1.84 -4.38 4.61
N VAL A 29 -1.98 -3.25 3.90
CA VAL A 29 -2.16 -1.94 4.53
C VAL A 29 -3.40 -1.93 5.43
N VAL A 30 -4.53 -2.47 4.97
CA VAL A 30 -5.75 -2.58 5.79
C VAL A 30 -5.49 -3.40 7.04
N ARG A 31 -4.87 -4.56 6.89
CA ARG A 31 -4.56 -5.47 7.99
C ARG A 31 -3.72 -4.77 9.06
N GLN A 32 -2.63 -4.12 8.66
CA GLN A 32 -1.75 -3.43 9.61
C GLN A 32 -2.40 -2.21 10.27
N LEU A 33 -3.27 -1.47 9.56
CA LEU A 33 -4.05 -0.39 10.19
C LEU A 33 -5.06 -0.89 11.23
N GLN A 34 -5.60 -2.10 11.04
CA GLN A 34 -6.48 -2.75 12.01
C GLN A 34 -5.71 -3.26 13.23
N GLU A 35 -4.44 -3.63 13.07
CA GLU A 35 -3.55 -4.08 14.16
C GLU A 35 -3.09 -2.95 15.09
N VAL A 36 -3.28 -1.68 14.73
CA VAL A 36 -3.01 -0.54 15.62
C VAL A 36 -4.29 -0.22 16.42
N PRO A 37 -4.41 -0.65 17.68
CA PRO A 37 -5.64 -0.50 18.47
C PRO A 37 -5.95 0.96 18.83
N GLU A 38 -4.94 1.83 18.87
CA GLU A 38 -5.09 3.25 19.24
C GLU A 38 -5.73 4.08 18.12
N LEU A 39 -5.78 3.57 16.88
CA LEU A 39 -6.46 4.25 15.78
C LEU A 39 -7.97 4.08 15.87
N SER A 40 -8.69 5.20 15.88
CA SER A 40 -10.14 5.18 15.73
C SER A 40 -10.56 4.69 14.34
N THR A 41 -11.80 4.22 14.20
CA THR A 41 -12.36 3.87 12.88
C THR A 41 -12.27 5.03 11.89
N ARG A 42 -12.47 6.26 12.36
CA ARG A 42 -12.38 7.46 11.51
C ARG A 42 -10.95 7.71 11.03
N ASP A 43 -9.97 7.51 11.91
CA ASP A 43 -8.55 7.67 11.59
C ASP A 43 -8.11 6.61 10.59
N ARG A 44 -8.52 5.35 10.79
CA ARG A 44 -8.27 4.26 9.82
C ARG A 44 -8.81 4.58 8.44
N VAL A 45 -10.07 5.06 8.33
CA VAL A 45 -10.66 5.44 7.04
C VAL A 45 -9.89 6.58 6.38
N ARG A 46 -9.49 7.60 7.15
CA ARG A 46 -8.69 8.73 6.63
C ARG A 46 -7.31 8.29 6.16
N LEU A 47 -6.65 7.42 6.91
CA LEU A 47 -5.36 6.85 6.56
C LEU A 47 -5.45 5.99 5.30
N MET A 48 -6.45 5.11 5.20
CA MET A 48 -6.70 4.34 3.97
C MET A 48 -6.87 5.27 2.76
N TRP A 49 -7.63 6.36 2.90
CA TRP A 49 -7.85 7.31 1.81
C TRP A 49 -6.59 8.10 1.42
N LYS A 50 -5.64 8.31 2.34
CA LYS A 50 -4.36 8.96 2.05
C LYS A 50 -3.34 7.98 1.47
N ILE A 51 -3.11 6.85 2.15
CA ILE A 51 -2.07 5.87 1.82
C ILE A 51 -2.39 5.10 0.53
N MET A 52 -3.66 4.78 0.26
CA MET A 52 -4.02 3.96 -0.91
C MET A 52 -4.14 4.74 -2.23
N ARG A 53 -3.69 6.01 -2.25
CA ARG A 53 -3.72 6.84 -3.47
C ARG A 53 -2.71 6.39 -4.51
N ASN A 54 -1.56 5.89 -4.08
CA ASN A 54 -0.53 5.36 -4.95
C ASN A 54 0.16 4.15 -4.30
N ILE A 55 0.86 3.36 -5.11
CA ILE A 55 1.51 2.14 -4.64
C ILE A 55 2.74 2.41 -3.77
N ASP A 56 3.43 3.52 -4.01
CA ASP A 56 4.66 3.87 -3.30
C ASP A 56 4.37 4.24 -1.85
N ASP A 57 3.31 4.98 -1.57
CA ASP A 57 2.83 5.31 -0.22
C ASP A 57 2.40 4.04 0.52
N MET A 58 1.76 3.09 -0.18
CA MET A 58 1.45 1.79 0.41
C MET A 58 2.71 1.04 0.79
N LYS A 59 3.70 0.94 -0.11
CA LYS A 59 4.98 0.26 0.16
C LYS A 59 5.75 0.94 1.28
N ALA A 60 5.86 2.26 1.25
CA ALA A 60 6.49 3.06 2.29
C ALA A 60 5.81 2.84 3.65
N PHE A 61 4.47 2.81 3.70
CA PHE A 61 3.77 2.45 4.93
C PHE A 61 4.14 1.04 5.39
N LEU A 62 4.11 0.03 4.51
CA LEU A 62 4.40 -1.37 4.87
C LEU A 62 5.83 -1.58 5.39
N GLU A 63 6.78 -0.75 4.99
CA GLU A 63 8.17 -0.78 5.47
C GLU A 63 8.34 -0.16 6.87
N VAL A 64 7.38 0.62 7.35
CA VAL A 64 7.43 1.21 8.71
C VAL A 64 7.37 0.10 9.76
N PRO A 65 8.35 0.01 10.68
CA PRO A 65 8.33 -0.97 11.76
C PRO A 65 7.07 -0.84 12.63
N ASN A 66 6.49 -1.97 13.06
CA ASN A 66 5.26 -1.99 13.88
C ASN A 66 5.29 -1.04 15.09
N LYS A 67 6.44 -0.94 15.77
CA LYS A 67 6.63 -0.04 16.92
C LYS A 67 6.51 1.46 16.60
N LEU A 68 6.68 1.85 15.34
CA LEU A 68 6.59 3.23 14.85
C LEU A 68 5.29 3.50 14.08
N LYS A 69 4.44 2.48 13.89
CA LYS A 69 3.22 2.58 13.07
C LYS A 69 2.28 3.66 13.57
N LEU A 70 2.05 3.71 14.87
CA LEU A 70 1.16 4.70 15.45
C LEU A 70 1.68 6.12 15.20
N ASP A 71 2.95 6.40 15.50
CA ASP A 71 3.57 7.71 15.29
C ASP A 71 3.53 8.13 13.82
N TYR A 72 3.85 7.20 12.91
CA TYR A 72 3.77 7.43 11.47
C TYR A 72 2.34 7.78 11.02
N CYS A 73 1.34 7.02 11.49
CA CYS A 73 -0.07 7.30 11.21
C CYS A 73 -0.49 8.68 11.73
N MET A 74 -0.06 9.03 12.95
CA MET A 74 -0.35 10.33 13.53
C MET A 74 0.32 11.47 12.76
N GLY A 75 1.52 11.27 12.20
CA GLY A 75 2.16 12.22 11.29
C GLY A 75 1.31 12.48 10.05
N ILE A 76 0.94 11.42 9.33
CA ILE A 76 0.09 11.50 8.13
C ILE A 76 -1.25 12.23 8.43
N LEU A 77 -1.85 11.99 9.59
CA LEU A 77 -3.11 12.62 9.98
C LEU A 77 -2.94 14.11 10.34
N LYS A 78 -1.78 14.51 10.88
CA LYS A 78 -1.45 15.89 11.24
C LYS A 78 -1.04 16.74 10.04
N ASP A 79 -0.48 16.15 8.98
CA ASP A 79 -0.11 16.83 7.72
C ASP A 79 -1.35 17.23 6.89
N ASN A 80 -2.29 17.92 7.51
CA ASN A 80 -3.45 18.60 6.92
C ASN A 80 -3.41 20.11 7.23
N ALA A 81 -2.22 20.72 7.19
CA ALA A 81 -2.04 22.17 7.13
C ALA A 81 -1.79 22.61 5.68
#